data_AF-A0A2V6SAI2-F1
#
_entry.id   AF-A0A2V6SAI2-F1
#
_cell.length_a   1.000
_cell.length_b   1.000
_cell.length_c   1.000
_cell.angle_alpha   90.00
_cell.angle_beta   90.00
_cell.angle_gamma   90.00
#
_symmetry.space_group_name_H-M   'P 1'
#
loop_
_entity.id
_entity.type
_entity.pdbx_description
1 polymer ?
#
loop_
_entity_poly.entity_id
_entity_poly.type
_entity_poly.pdbx_seq_one_letter_code
_entity_poly.pdbx_strand_id
1 'polypeptide(L)'
;MNYTRISADCHIDMPWIPPDLFTANASAALRDRMPYVTDGPDGPQWTSKNGASFGLVGGVGPSGQKYVPGVHYRADVMASTGL
;
A
#
# COMPACT_ATOMS: atom_id res chain seq x y z
N MET A 1 -8.28 26.02 -13.38
CA MET A 1 -8.24 26.24 -11.92
C MET A 1 -6.91 26.91 -11.60
N ASN A 2 -6.91 28.07 -10.94
CA ASN A 2 -5.68 28.72 -10.48
C ASN A 2 -5.45 28.31 -9.03
N TYR A 3 -4.51 27.39 -8.78
CA TYR A 3 -4.15 26.97 -7.43
C TYR A 3 -3.02 27.85 -6.89
N THR A 4 -3.22 28.44 -5.71
CA THR A 4 -2.26 29.37 -5.06
C THR A 4 -1.77 28.88 -3.70
N ARG A 5 -2.21 27.69 -3.27
CA ARG A 5 -1.88 27.10 -1.96
C ARG A 5 -1.10 25.82 -2.17
N ILE A 6 0.00 25.67 -1.43
CA ILE A 6 0.78 24.45 -1.35
C ILE A 6 0.36 23.73 -0.07
N SER A 7 -0.02 22.45 -0.17
CA SER A 7 -0.20 21.62 1.03
C SER A 7 1.17 21.32 1.61
N ALA A 8 1.35 21.59 2.90
CA ALA A 8 2.58 21.24 3.60
C ALA A 8 2.64 19.74 3.96
N ASP A 9 1.55 19.00 3.76
CA ASP A 9 1.43 17.60 4.12
C ASP A 9 0.60 16.81 3.10
N CYS A 10 1.13 15.67 2.67
CA CYS A 10 0.45 14.68 1.83
C CYS A 10 1.17 13.33 1.95
N HIS A 11 0.45 12.25 1.70
CA HIS A 11 0.98 10.89 1.78
C HIS A 11 0.61 10.07 0.57
N ILE A 12 1.39 9.01 0.33
CA ILE A 12 1.04 7.90 -0.54
C ILE A 12 0.87 6.64 0.32
N ASP A 13 -0.18 5.88 0.06
CA ASP A 13 -0.50 4.68 0.82
C ASP A 13 0.45 3.54 0.45
N MET A 14 1.05 2.91 1.46
CA MET A 14 2.02 1.82 1.26
C MET A 14 1.49 0.62 0.47
N PRO A 15 0.21 0.21 0.59
CA PRO A 15 -0.40 -0.78 -0.30
C PRO A 15 -0.20 -0.54 -1.81
N TRP A 16 -0.02 0.71 -2.24
CA TRP A 16 0.00 1.12 -3.65
C TRP A 16 1.39 1.45 -4.21
N ILE A 17 2.44 1.30 -3.41
CA ILE A 17 3.83 1.46 -3.89
C ILE A 17 4.41 0.12 -4.37
N PRO A 18 5.50 0.11 -5.16
CA PRO A 18 6.12 -1.12 -5.63
C PRO A 18 6.47 -2.09 -4.49
N PRO A 19 6.21 -3.41 -4.66
CA PRO A 19 6.32 -4.42 -3.59
C PRO A 19 7.76 -4.63 -3.09
N ASP A 20 8.75 -4.23 -3.87
CA ASP A 20 10.17 -4.36 -3.59
C ASP A 20 10.85 -3.03 -3.24
N LEU A 21 10.10 -1.92 -3.15
CA LEU A 21 10.67 -0.57 -2.99
C LEU A 21 11.71 -0.52 -1.86
N PHE A 22 11.39 -1.08 -0.70
CA PHE A 22 12.31 -1.05 0.45
C PHE A 22 13.43 -2.09 0.33
N THR A 23 13.13 -3.32 -0.07
CA THR A 23 14.12 -4.41 -0.10
C THR A 23 15.12 -4.23 -1.24
N ALA A 24 14.72 -3.65 -2.37
CA ALA A 24 15.59 -3.34 -3.49
C ALA A 24 16.58 -2.21 -3.18
N ASN A 25 16.13 -1.18 -2.45
CA ASN A 25 16.91 0.04 -2.22
C ASN A 25 17.64 0.08 -0.86
N ALA A 26 17.33 -0.82 0.06
CA ALA A 26 18.03 -0.91 1.34
C ALA A 26 19.44 -1.50 1.20
N SER A 27 20.36 -0.97 2.02
CA SER A 27 21.70 -1.55 2.19
C SER A 27 21.61 -2.99 2.68
N ALA A 28 22.61 -3.81 2.34
CA ALA A 28 22.62 -5.23 2.71
C ALA A 28 22.43 -5.45 4.22
N ALA A 29 23.04 -4.61 5.06
CA ALA A 29 22.93 -4.69 6.52
C ALA A 29 21.53 -4.36 7.08
N LEU A 30 20.68 -3.68 6.30
CA LEU A 30 19.34 -3.26 6.73
C LEU A 30 18.21 -3.95 5.97
N ARG A 31 18.50 -4.60 4.84
CA ARG A 31 17.50 -5.23 3.96
C ARG A 31 16.56 -6.17 4.70
N ASP A 32 17.11 -6.98 5.60
CA ASP A 32 16.35 -7.93 6.41
C ASP A 32 15.44 -7.28 7.46
N ARG A 33 15.57 -5.98 7.70
CA ARG A 33 14.74 -5.21 8.64
C ARG A 33 13.63 -4.43 7.93
N MET A 34 13.60 -4.42 6.60
CA MET A 34 12.65 -3.65 5.82
C MET A 34 11.27 -4.33 5.75
N PRO A 35 10.20 -3.54 5.57
CA PRO A 35 8.92 -4.07 5.12
C PRO A 35 9.09 -4.80 3.78
N TYR A 36 8.34 -5.87 3.61
CA TYR A 36 8.35 -6.69 2.40
C TYR A 36 6.95 -7.24 2.11
N VAL A 37 6.74 -7.65 0.86
CA VAL A 37 5.52 -8.33 0.45
C VAL A 37 5.71 -9.85 0.55
N THR A 38 4.70 -10.52 1.10
CA THR A 38 4.59 -12.00 1.14
C THR A 38 3.21 -12.44 0.67
N ASP A 39 3.08 -13.69 0.23
CA ASP A 39 1.77 -14.27 -0.06
C ASP A 39 0.94 -14.45 1.22
N GLY A 40 -0.38 -14.38 1.06
CA GLY A 40 -1.37 -14.50 2.12
C GLY A 40 -2.69 -15.07 1.59
N PRO A 41 -3.64 -15.42 2.49
CA PRO A 41 -4.90 -16.07 2.10
C PRO A 41 -5.81 -15.20 1.22
N ASP A 42 -5.71 -13.87 1.36
CA ASP A 42 -6.45 -12.89 0.57
C ASP A 42 -5.60 -12.27 -0.56
N GLY A 43 -4.42 -12.85 -0.82
CA GLY A 43 -3.44 -12.35 -1.79
C GLY A 43 -2.18 -11.78 -1.14
N PRO A 44 -1.31 -11.14 -1.93
CA PRO A 44 -0.06 -10.55 -1.44
C PRO A 44 -0.32 -9.47 -0.38
N GLN A 45 0.46 -9.48 0.69
CA GLN A 45 0.33 -8.57 1.82
C GLN A 45 1.68 -8.00 2.24
N TRP A 46 1.66 -6.74 2.68
CA TRP A 46 2.80 -6.09 3.27
C TRP A 46 2.98 -6.50 4.73
N THR A 47 4.19 -6.92 5.08
CA THR A 47 4.55 -7.32 6.44
C THR A 47 5.99 -6.92 6.77
N SER A 48 6.44 -7.27 7.97
CA SER A 48 7.84 -7.16 8.40
C SER A 48 8.23 -8.39 9.20
N LYS A 49 9.53 -8.61 9.39
CA LYS A 49 10.02 -9.84 10.04
C LYS A 49 9.60 -9.99 11.50
N ASN A 50 9.13 -8.92 12.15
CA ASN A 50 8.57 -8.97 13.50
C ASN A 50 7.05 -9.26 13.54
N GLY A 51 6.43 -9.55 12.39
CA GLY A 51 5.02 -9.94 12.29
C GLY A 51 4.04 -8.77 12.19
N ALA A 52 4.50 -7.51 12.08
CA ALA A 52 3.58 -6.40 11.81
C ALA A 52 2.93 -6.58 10.44
N SER A 53 1.61 -6.34 10.35
CA SER A 53 0.86 -6.28 9.10
C SER A 53 0.64 -4.83 8.71
N PHE A 54 0.76 -4.56 7.41
CA PHE A 54 0.51 -3.24 6.84
C PHE A 54 -0.52 -3.27 5.70
N GLY A 55 -1.26 -4.36 5.57
CA GLY A 55 -2.36 -4.49 4.63
C GLY A 55 -2.03 -5.23 3.33
N LEU A 56 -3.08 -5.47 2.55
CA LEU A 56 -3.00 -6.10 1.24
C LEU A 56 -2.34 -5.18 0.23
N VAL A 57 -1.56 -5.75 -0.69
CA VAL A 57 -1.08 -5.02 -1.87
C VAL A 57 -2.28 -4.60 -2.72
N GLY A 58 -2.35 -3.33 -3.11
CA GLY A 58 -3.52 -2.75 -3.80
C GLY A 58 -4.77 -2.63 -2.90
N GLY A 59 -4.64 -2.82 -1.59
CA GLY A 59 -5.75 -2.71 -0.66
C GLY A 59 -6.29 -1.29 -0.53
N VAL A 60 -7.52 -1.18 -0.05
CA VAL A 60 -8.23 0.10 0.11
C VAL A 60 -7.74 0.84 1.37
N GLY A 61 -7.33 2.09 1.18
CA GLY A 61 -6.92 3.00 2.26
C GLY A 61 -5.54 2.68 2.87
N PRO A 62 -5.14 3.44 3.91
CA PRO A 62 -3.78 3.41 4.45
C PRO A 62 -3.39 2.09 5.12
N SER A 63 -4.37 1.28 5.51
CA SER A 63 -4.16 -0.04 6.13
C SER A 63 -4.38 -1.21 5.16
N GLY A 64 -4.53 -0.94 3.85
CA GLY A 64 -4.67 -1.96 2.81
C GLY A 64 -5.81 -2.94 3.04
N GLN A 65 -7.00 -2.43 3.33
CA GLN A 65 -8.17 -3.26 3.59
C GLN A 65 -8.62 -4.00 2.32
N LYS A 66 -9.22 -5.17 2.48
CA LYS A 66 -9.83 -5.89 1.36
C LYS A 66 -10.95 -5.05 0.75
N TYR A 67 -10.94 -4.91 -0.57
CA TYR A 67 -12.03 -4.26 -1.28
C TYR A 67 -13.33 -5.04 -1.12
N VAL A 68 -14.41 -4.33 -0.79
CA VAL A 68 -15.76 -4.87 -0.68
C VAL A 68 -16.69 -4.01 -1.56
N PRO A 69 -17.25 -4.56 -2.65
CA PRO A 69 -18.10 -3.82 -3.56
C PRO A 69 -19.31 -3.18 -2.87
N GLY A 70 -19.61 -1.93 -3.23
CA GLY A 70 -20.78 -1.19 -2.75
C GLY A 70 -20.64 -0.57 -1.36
N VAL A 71 -19.48 -0.73 -0.71
CA VAL A 71 -19.19 -0.08 0.59
C VAL A 71 -18.61 1.32 0.39
N HIS A 72 -17.80 1.53 -0.65
CA HIS A 72 -17.12 2.79 -0.91
C HIS A 72 -17.18 3.14 -2.39
N TYR A 73 -18.06 4.09 -2.75
CA TYR A 73 -18.24 4.56 -4.13
C TYR A 73 -16.92 4.85 -4.86
N ARG A 74 -15.94 5.49 -4.20
CA ARG A 74 -14.64 5.78 -4.82
C ARG A 74 -13.80 4.53 -5.07
N ALA A 75 -13.82 3.57 -4.14
CA ALA A 75 -13.13 2.29 -4.33
C ALA A 75 -13.80 1.47 -5.44
N ASP A 76 -15.13 1.52 -5.54
CA ASP A 76 -15.87 0.86 -6.64
C ASP A 76 -15.46 1.44 -8.01
N VAL A 77 -15.31 2.77 -8.10
CA VAL A 77 -14.82 3.43 -9.33
C VAL A 77 -13.39 3.01 -9.64
N MET A 78 -12.48 2.97 -8.65
CA MET A 78 -11.11 2.49 -8.85
C MET A 78 -11.10 1.04 -9.36
N ALA A 79 -11.82 0.14 -8.69
CA ALA A 79 -11.94 -1.26 -9.07
C ALA A 79 -12.50 -1.44 -10.50
N SER A 80 -13.46 -0.60 -10.90
CA SER A 80 -14.03 -0.63 -12.27
C SER A 80 -13.02 -0.31 -13.38
N THR A 81 -11.88 0.30 -13.04
CA THR A 81 -10.80 0.62 -13.99
C THR A 81 -9.70 -0.45 -14.02
N GLY A 82 -9.86 -1.55 -13.28
CA GLY A 82 -8.86 -2.61 -13.19
C GLY A 82 -7.69 -2.30 -12.25
N LEU A 83 -7.90 -1.33 -11.33
CA LEU A 83 -7.02 -1.05 -10.20
C LEU A 83 -7.43 -1.85 -8.97
#